data_AF-A0AAW7MU65-F1
#
_entry.id   AF-A0AAW7MU65-F1
#
_cell.length_a   1.000
_cell.length_b   1.000
_cell.length_c   1.000
_cell.angle_alpha   90.00
_cell.angle_beta   90.00
_cell.angle_gamma   90.00
#
_symmetry.space_group_name_H-M   'P 1'
#
loop_
_entity.id
_entity.type
_entity.pdbx_description
1 polymer ?
#
loop_
_entity_poly.entity_id
_entity_poly.type
_entity_poly.pdbx_seq_one_letter_code
_entity_poly.pdbx_strand_id
1 'polypeptide(L)'
;MSTSIERKLQRPMRRRAQSVVLAVLWVAALTLAGLTIAAWFSAPAQAAPAQPAIKAPPGIGRDATPAELSAWDIDVRPDFKGLPKGQGSVADGQKVYDARCASCHGTFGESNEVFNPLVGGTTADDIKTGHVASLRANNQPVRTTFMKVDTISTIWDYIRRAMPWNAPRSLKPDEVYAVTAYLLNLAEIVPADFVLSDKTIGDVQKLMPNRNGMTRAHGMWRVGDKPDTHNKACMQDCPEAGIVTSALPAYARDAHGDLAAQNRIIGPVRGVDTKLPPLSGTAAQNASVRKTAALATLGMASSDAPAHSAAATSSAATLADKNGCLACHGVTDKKIGPAFSEVATKYHGQPDAAEKLVAKIRAGGAGNWGSMPMPPQSQVAETDIRTMVDWILRGAH
;
A
#
# COMPACT_ATOMS: atom_id res chain seq x y z
N MET A 1 81.21 -47.73 -28.32
CA MET A 1 82.04 -47.02 -27.32
C MET A 1 82.48 -45.70 -27.95
N SER A 2 82.31 -44.58 -27.22
CA SER A 2 82.60 -43.18 -27.61
C SER A 2 81.76 -42.66 -28.79
N THR A 3 80.95 -41.61 -28.71
CA THR A 3 80.98 -40.39 -27.88
C THR A 3 79.55 -39.82 -27.72
N SER A 4 79.03 -39.82 -26.49
CA SER A 4 77.68 -39.32 -26.12
C SER A 4 77.75 -38.17 -25.09
N ILE A 5 78.82 -37.35 -25.16
CA ILE A 5 79.08 -36.30 -24.17
C ILE A 5 79.51 -35.03 -24.90
N GLU A 6 78.58 -34.38 -25.60
CA GLU A 6 78.78 -32.98 -26.05
C GLU A 6 77.46 -32.25 -26.37
N ARG A 7 76.35 -32.98 -26.55
CA ARG A 7 75.06 -32.40 -26.94
C ARG A 7 74.13 -31.96 -25.79
N LYS A 8 74.57 -32.01 -24.53
CA LYS A 8 73.72 -31.74 -23.34
C LYS A 8 73.88 -30.36 -22.66
N LEU A 9 74.80 -29.49 -23.09
CA LEU A 9 75.06 -28.20 -22.41
C LEU A 9 74.51 -26.93 -23.09
N GLN A 10 73.95 -27.01 -24.31
CA GLN A 10 73.51 -25.80 -25.04
C GLN A 10 72.00 -25.49 -25.00
N ARG A 11 71.17 -26.33 -24.37
CA ARG A 11 69.70 -26.11 -24.28
C ARG A 11 69.19 -25.19 -23.14
N PRO A 12 69.87 -24.97 -21.99
CA PRO A 12 69.27 -24.19 -20.91
C PRO A 12 69.42 -22.66 -21.05
N MET A 13 70.35 -22.14 -21.85
CA MET A 13 70.56 -20.69 -21.98
C MET A 13 69.55 -19.99 -22.90
N ARG A 14 69.05 -20.66 -23.95
CA ARG A 14 68.11 -20.03 -24.91
C ARG A 14 66.71 -19.80 -24.33
N ARG A 15 66.24 -20.66 -23.42
CA ARG A 15 64.92 -20.52 -22.79
C ARG A 15 64.88 -19.45 -21.69
N ARG A 16 65.95 -19.28 -20.92
CA ARG A 16 66.04 -18.21 -19.89
C ARG A 16 66.12 -16.81 -20.49
N ALA A 17 66.82 -16.63 -21.62
CA ALA A 17 66.89 -15.33 -22.29
C ALA A 17 65.53 -14.88 -22.89
N GLN A 18 64.75 -15.81 -23.46
CA GLN A 18 63.42 -15.51 -23.98
C GLN A 18 62.40 -15.19 -22.88
N SER A 19 62.45 -15.87 -21.74
CA SER A 19 61.52 -15.60 -20.61
C SER A 19 61.79 -14.27 -19.91
N VAL A 20 63.04 -13.81 -19.84
CA VAL A 20 63.39 -12.52 -19.23
C VAL A 20 63.03 -11.34 -20.15
N VAL A 21 63.23 -11.47 -21.46
CA VAL A 21 62.85 -10.42 -22.43
C VAL A 21 61.32 -10.25 -22.52
N LEU A 22 60.55 -11.34 -22.46
CA LEU A 22 59.08 -11.26 -22.39
C LEU A 22 58.59 -10.68 -21.05
N ALA A 23 59.23 -10.99 -19.93
CA ALA A 23 58.84 -10.44 -18.62
C ALA A 23 59.13 -8.92 -18.53
N VAL A 24 60.25 -8.44 -19.08
CA VAL A 24 60.60 -7.01 -19.08
C VAL A 24 59.68 -6.22 -20.03
N LEU A 25 59.28 -6.79 -21.16
CA LEU A 25 58.32 -6.17 -22.08
C LEU A 25 56.90 -6.08 -21.49
N TRP A 26 56.48 -7.04 -20.65
CA TRP A 26 55.19 -6.99 -19.96
C TRP A 26 55.18 -5.98 -18.79
N VAL A 27 56.28 -5.83 -18.04
CA VAL A 27 56.38 -4.85 -16.94
C VAL A 27 56.49 -3.41 -17.48
N ALA A 28 57.13 -3.19 -18.63
CA ALA A 28 57.15 -1.89 -19.30
C ALA A 28 55.79 -1.50 -19.91
N ALA A 29 55.02 -2.47 -20.43
CA ALA A 29 53.66 -2.22 -20.94
C ALA A 29 52.65 -1.89 -19.82
N LEU A 30 52.81 -2.50 -18.63
CA LEU A 30 51.96 -2.22 -17.47
C LEU A 30 52.27 -0.86 -16.80
N THR A 31 53.49 -0.36 -16.91
CA THR A 31 53.88 0.96 -16.35
C THR A 31 53.52 2.12 -17.27
N LEU A 32 53.53 1.94 -18.60
CA LEU A 32 53.01 2.96 -19.54
C LEU A 32 51.47 3.00 -19.61
N ALA A 33 50.78 1.89 -19.34
CA ALA A 33 49.32 1.87 -19.21
C ALA A 33 48.82 2.47 -17.87
N GLY A 34 49.63 2.39 -16.80
CA GLY A 34 49.30 2.96 -15.49
C GLY A 34 49.33 4.50 -15.43
N LEU A 35 50.13 5.14 -16.29
CA LEU A 35 50.30 6.60 -16.30
C LEU A 35 49.35 7.35 -17.28
N THR A 36 48.61 6.63 -18.13
CA THR A 36 47.58 7.22 -19.02
C THR A 36 46.14 7.03 -18.52
N ILE A 37 45.92 6.14 -17.53
CA ILE A 37 44.59 5.91 -16.94
C ILE A 37 44.30 6.85 -15.76
N ALA A 38 45.33 7.45 -15.14
CA ALA A 38 45.16 8.36 -14.00
C ALA A 38 44.68 9.78 -14.38
N ALA A 39 44.67 10.15 -15.67
CA ALA A 39 44.27 11.47 -16.14
C ALA A 39 42.82 11.55 -16.67
N TRP A 40 42.06 10.45 -16.67
CA TRP A 40 40.69 10.38 -17.19
C TRP A 40 39.58 10.32 -16.13
N PHE A 41 39.94 10.38 -14.83
CA PHE A 41 38.97 10.36 -13.73
C PHE A 41 38.71 11.72 -13.07
N SER A 42 39.19 12.81 -13.67
CA SER A 42 38.87 14.17 -13.23
C SER A 42 37.93 14.87 -14.22
N ALA A 43 36.83 14.21 -14.57
CA ALA A 43 35.68 14.91 -15.11
C ALA A 43 34.94 15.57 -13.93
N PRO A 44 34.74 16.89 -13.90
CA PRO A 44 33.86 17.50 -12.92
C PRO A 44 32.48 16.86 -13.10
N ALA A 45 31.81 16.54 -12.00
CA ALA A 45 30.44 16.05 -12.02
C ALA A 45 29.59 17.05 -12.83
N GLN A 46 29.29 16.72 -14.10
CA GLN A 46 28.33 17.46 -14.88
C GLN A 46 27.02 17.36 -14.12
N ALA A 47 26.54 18.50 -13.60
CA ALA A 47 25.18 18.58 -13.11
C ALA A 47 24.25 18.00 -14.18
N ALA A 48 23.41 17.05 -13.80
CA ALA A 48 22.44 16.47 -14.72
C ALA A 48 21.69 17.61 -15.43
N PRO A 49 21.52 17.54 -16.77
CA PRO A 49 20.76 18.57 -17.47
C PRO A 49 19.38 18.69 -16.83
N ALA A 50 19.01 19.91 -16.46
CA ALA A 50 17.67 20.21 -15.98
C ALA A 50 16.67 19.63 -16.99
N GLN A 51 15.72 18.82 -16.53
CA GLN A 51 14.71 18.26 -17.42
C GLN A 51 13.98 19.43 -18.10
N PRO A 52 13.79 19.40 -19.44
CA PRO A 52 13.08 20.46 -20.13
C PRO A 52 11.67 20.56 -19.54
N ALA A 53 11.30 21.77 -19.09
CA ALA A 53 9.95 22.04 -18.62
C ALA A 53 8.96 21.68 -19.73
N ILE A 54 8.04 20.76 -19.44
CA ILE A 54 6.96 20.41 -20.36
C ILE A 54 6.07 21.65 -20.46
N LYS A 55 6.16 22.36 -21.58
CA LYS A 55 5.30 23.52 -21.83
C LYS A 55 3.87 23.07 -22.04
N ALA A 56 2.93 23.82 -21.49
CA ALA A 56 1.51 23.62 -21.73
C ALA A 56 1.21 23.71 -23.24
N PRO A 57 0.42 22.77 -23.80
CA PRO A 57 -0.03 22.87 -25.18
C PRO A 57 -0.77 24.19 -25.42
N PRO A 58 -0.64 24.81 -26.61
CA PRO A 58 -1.38 26.02 -26.93
C PRO A 58 -2.88 25.83 -26.72
N GLY A 59 -3.50 26.71 -25.92
CA GLY A 59 -4.94 26.67 -25.62
C GLY A 59 -5.37 25.71 -24.49
N ILE A 60 -4.45 24.98 -23.84
CA ILE A 60 -4.76 24.10 -22.70
C ILE A 60 -3.84 24.43 -21.52
N GLY A 61 -4.38 25.11 -20.50
CA GLY A 61 -3.67 25.38 -19.24
C GLY A 61 -2.54 26.41 -19.36
N ARG A 62 -1.62 26.40 -18.37
CA ARG A 62 -0.41 27.22 -18.32
C ARG A 62 0.75 26.42 -17.74
N ASP A 63 1.97 26.91 -17.95
CA ASP A 63 3.15 26.32 -17.31
C ASP A 63 3.05 26.40 -15.78
N ALA A 64 3.50 25.34 -15.12
CA ALA A 64 3.62 25.31 -13.66
C ALA A 64 4.80 26.19 -13.22
N THR A 65 4.57 27.03 -12.22
CA THR A 65 5.63 27.86 -11.64
C THR A 65 6.59 27.01 -10.80
N PRO A 66 7.84 27.44 -10.63
CA PRO A 66 8.77 26.75 -9.73
C PRO A 66 8.26 26.59 -8.29
N ALA A 67 7.48 27.57 -7.80
CA ALA A 67 6.86 27.50 -6.48
C ALA A 67 5.78 26.41 -6.39
N GLU A 68 4.96 26.25 -7.43
CA GLU A 68 3.96 25.17 -7.48
C GLU A 68 4.62 23.80 -7.55
N LEU A 69 5.66 23.66 -8.37
CA LEU A 69 6.44 22.42 -8.44
C LEU A 69 7.07 22.09 -7.08
N SER A 70 7.75 23.04 -6.45
CA SER A 70 8.34 22.82 -5.12
C SER A 70 7.31 22.48 -4.04
N ALA A 71 6.06 22.91 -4.18
CA ALA A 71 5.00 22.64 -3.21
C ALA A 71 4.34 21.27 -3.41
N TRP A 72 4.42 20.67 -4.61
CA TRP A 72 3.71 19.43 -4.98
C TRP A 72 4.66 18.25 -5.23
N ASP A 73 5.80 18.52 -5.87
CA ASP A 73 6.87 17.55 -6.15
C ASP A 73 7.76 17.40 -4.90
N ILE A 74 7.25 16.62 -3.96
CA ILE A 74 7.94 16.24 -2.73
C ILE A 74 8.36 14.76 -2.75
N ASP A 75 8.28 14.12 -3.93
CA ASP A 75 8.48 12.68 -4.11
C ASP A 75 9.92 12.27 -3.79
N VAL A 76 10.06 11.22 -2.99
CA VAL A 76 11.35 10.55 -2.80
C VAL A 76 11.34 9.22 -3.51
N ARG A 77 12.12 9.15 -4.59
CA ARG A 77 12.26 7.96 -5.42
C ARG A 77 13.13 6.88 -4.76
N PRO A 78 13.07 5.62 -5.23
CA PRO A 78 13.96 4.53 -4.78
C PRO A 78 15.46 4.78 -4.95
N ASP A 79 15.85 5.68 -5.86
CA ASP A 79 17.23 6.14 -6.06
C ASP A 79 17.58 7.35 -5.17
N PHE A 80 16.72 7.69 -4.20
CA PHE A 80 16.82 8.83 -3.28
C PHE A 80 16.84 10.20 -3.95
N LYS A 81 16.49 10.29 -5.25
CA LYS A 81 16.25 11.57 -5.89
C LYS A 81 15.01 12.22 -5.28
N GLY A 82 15.13 13.50 -4.93
CA GLY A 82 14.08 14.28 -4.26
C GLY A 82 14.18 14.27 -2.73
N LEU A 83 15.11 13.49 -2.17
CA LEU A 83 15.33 13.43 -0.72
C LEU A 83 15.90 14.77 -0.19
N PRO A 84 15.20 15.46 0.73
CA PRO A 84 15.72 16.68 1.36
C PRO A 84 16.90 16.39 2.28
N LYS A 85 17.82 17.35 2.43
CA LYS A 85 18.89 17.25 3.42
C LYS A 85 18.30 17.25 4.83
N GLY A 86 18.85 16.42 5.70
CA GLY A 86 18.39 16.32 7.08
C GLY A 86 18.90 15.06 7.79
N GLN A 87 18.61 14.97 9.07
CA GLN A 87 18.94 13.81 9.89
C GLN A 87 18.03 13.68 11.10
N GLY A 88 17.93 12.47 11.64
CA GLY A 88 17.16 12.20 12.86
C GLY A 88 17.65 10.93 13.55
N SER A 89 17.76 11.00 14.88
CA SER A 89 18.14 9.86 15.72
C SER A 89 16.93 8.97 16.03
N VAL A 90 17.18 7.70 16.34
CA VAL A 90 16.16 6.79 16.87
C VAL A 90 15.47 7.38 18.11
N ALA A 91 16.25 7.95 19.03
CA ALA A 91 15.74 8.52 20.28
C ALA A 91 14.82 9.72 20.06
N ASP A 92 15.13 10.59 19.09
CA ASP A 92 14.23 11.69 18.73
C ASP A 92 12.99 11.18 17.97
N GLY A 93 13.18 10.12 17.18
CA GLY A 93 12.11 9.45 16.46
C GLY A 93 11.05 8.89 17.38
N GLN A 94 11.47 8.26 18.48
CA GLN A 94 10.55 7.75 19.50
C GLN A 94 9.66 8.87 20.07
N LYS A 95 10.24 10.02 20.42
CA LYS A 95 9.47 11.16 20.96
C LYS A 95 8.40 11.64 19.99
N VAL A 96 8.75 11.77 18.71
CA VAL A 96 7.79 12.18 17.67
C VAL A 96 6.73 11.10 17.46
N TYR A 97 7.14 9.84 17.43
CA TYR A 97 6.26 8.69 17.23
C TYR A 97 5.23 8.55 18.36
N ASP A 98 5.66 8.62 19.61
CA ASP A 98 4.76 8.56 20.77
C ASP A 98 3.75 9.71 20.76
N ALA A 99 4.19 10.91 20.36
CA ALA A 99 3.33 12.10 20.32
C ALA A 99 2.35 12.12 19.14
N ARG A 100 2.68 11.49 18.00
CA ARG A 100 1.96 11.70 16.73
C ARG A 100 1.45 10.42 16.06
N CYS A 101 1.95 9.24 16.45
CA CYS A 101 1.72 7.98 15.74
C CYS A 101 1.15 6.88 16.65
N ALA A 102 1.63 6.77 17.89
CA ALA A 102 1.37 5.64 18.77
C ALA A 102 -0.11 5.45 19.15
N SER A 103 -0.93 6.51 19.09
CA SER A 103 -2.38 6.41 19.31
C SER A 103 -3.07 5.46 18.33
N CYS A 104 -2.52 5.31 17.11
CA CYS A 104 -3.08 4.46 16.06
C CYS A 104 -2.19 3.24 15.75
N HIS A 105 -0.88 3.35 15.92
CA HIS A 105 0.08 2.33 15.49
C HIS A 105 0.73 1.53 16.63
N GLY A 106 0.36 1.79 17.88
CA GLY A 106 0.96 1.19 19.08
C GLY A 106 2.27 1.87 19.42
N THR A 107 2.81 1.67 20.61
CA THR A 107 4.11 2.30 20.99
C THR A 107 5.29 1.61 20.28
N PHE A 108 5.12 0.35 19.91
CA PHE A 108 6.13 -0.49 19.25
C PHE A 108 5.76 -0.85 17.80
N GLY A 109 4.81 -0.14 17.19
CA GLY A 109 4.36 -0.44 15.82
C GLY A 109 3.48 -1.69 15.71
N GLU A 110 2.97 -2.20 16.83
CA GLU A 110 2.15 -3.40 16.94
C GLU A 110 0.68 -3.20 16.53
N SER A 111 0.25 -1.94 16.38
CA SER A 111 -1.15 -1.52 16.19
C SER A 111 -2.08 -1.84 17.37
N ASN A 112 -2.99 -0.92 17.65
CA ASN A 112 -3.77 -0.93 18.89
C ASN A 112 -5.11 -1.65 18.75
N GLU A 113 -5.64 -1.84 17.53
CA GLU A 113 -6.93 -2.54 17.29
C GLU A 113 -7.30 -2.66 15.79
N VAL A 114 -7.12 -1.58 15.01
CA VAL A 114 -7.75 -1.44 13.67
C VAL A 114 -6.77 -1.52 12.50
N PHE A 115 -5.56 -1.00 12.67
CA PHE A 115 -4.56 -1.04 11.60
C PHE A 115 -3.77 -2.34 11.64
N ASN A 116 -3.16 -2.71 10.52
CA ASN A 116 -2.16 -3.78 10.57
C ASN A 116 -0.90 -3.27 11.30
N PRO A 117 -0.18 -4.13 12.04
CA PRO A 117 1.10 -3.80 12.62
C PRO A 117 2.06 -3.26 11.57
N LEU A 118 2.79 -2.21 11.90
CA LEU A 118 3.84 -1.65 11.05
C LEU A 118 5.09 -2.52 11.09
N VAL A 119 5.41 -3.06 12.26
CA VAL A 119 6.66 -3.76 12.57
C VAL A 119 6.38 -5.16 13.09
N GLY A 120 7.30 -6.09 12.82
CA GLY A 120 7.24 -7.50 13.23
C GLY A 120 7.22 -8.47 12.05
N GLY A 121 7.48 -9.74 12.32
CA GLY A 121 7.42 -10.82 11.32
C GLY A 121 8.62 -10.88 10.34
N THR A 122 9.69 -10.13 10.62
CA THR A 122 10.99 -10.17 9.93
C THR A 122 12.07 -10.73 10.85
N THR A 123 13.14 -11.28 10.27
CA THR A 123 14.28 -11.87 10.99
C THR A 123 15.60 -11.33 10.47
N ALA A 124 16.68 -11.50 11.24
CA ALA A 124 18.03 -11.18 10.78
C ALA A 124 18.45 -11.95 9.52
N ASP A 125 17.92 -13.15 9.28
CA ASP A 125 18.18 -13.91 8.05
C ASP A 125 17.44 -13.34 6.84
N ASP A 126 16.26 -12.75 7.03
CA ASP A 126 15.56 -12.00 5.98
C ASP A 126 16.38 -10.77 5.57
N ILE A 127 17.03 -10.08 6.52
CA ILE A 127 17.96 -8.97 6.24
C ILE A 127 19.15 -9.46 5.40
N LYS A 128 19.75 -10.61 5.73
CA LYS A 128 20.88 -11.16 4.95
C LYS A 128 20.46 -11.50 3.52
N THR A 129 19.33 -12.17 3.35
CA THR A 129 18.86 -12.66 2.04
C THR A 129 18.16 -11.59 1.20
N GLY A 130 17.61 -10.56 1.84
CA GLY A 130 16.73 -9.58 1.21
C GLY A 130 15.37 -10.13 0.80
N HIS A 131 14.97 -11.27 1.35
CA HIS A 131 13.66 -11.87 1.15
C HIS A 131 13.06 -12.31 2.46
N VAL A 132 11.82 -11.89 2.71
CA VAL A 132 11.09 -12.31 3.91
C VAL A 132 10.52 -13.71 3.73
N ALA A 133 11.08 -14.70 4.42
CA ALA A 133 10.74 -16.11 4.26
C ALA A 133 9.28 -16.41 4.64
N SER A 134 8.77 -15.74 5.66
CA SER A 134 7.39 -15.92 6.15
C SER A 134 6.32 -15.49 5.12
N LEU A 135 6.64 -14.57 4.21
CA LEU A 135 5.75 -14.21 3.10
C LEU A 135 5.62 -15.31 2.06
N ARG A 136 6.66 -16.14 1.87
CA ARG A 136 6.66 -17.28 0.95
C ARG A 136 5.99 -18.49 1.55
N ALA A 137 6.22 -18.73 2.84
CA ALA A 137 5.60 -19.82 3.59
C ALA A 137 4.10 -19.60 3.83
N ASN A 138 3.61 -18.35 3.65
CA ASN A 138 2.22 -17.95 3.91
C ASN A 138 1.73 -18.36 5.31
N ASN A 139 2.64 -18.32 6.29
CA ASN A 139 2.41 -18.75 7.67
C ASN A 139 2.32 -17.57 8.65
N GLN A 140 2.29 -16.34 8.14
CA GLN A 140 2.10 -15.16 8.96
C GLN A 140 0.64 -14.70 8.95
N PRO A 141 -0.08 -14.77 10.09
CA PRO A 141 -1.48 -14.36 10.18
C PRO A 141 -1.69 -12.90 9.80
N VAL A 142 -0.74 -12.02 10.12
CA VAL A 142 -0.77 -10.61 9.74
C VAL A 142 0.57 -10.22 9.12
N ARG A 143 0.50 -9.46 8.02
CA ARG A 143 1.67 -9.01 7.28
C ARG A 143 1.95 -7.55 7.64
N THR A 144 3.18 -7.26 8.05
CA THR A 144 3.57 -5.91 8.48
C THR A 144 4.13 -5.09 7.33
N THR A 145 4.25 -3.77 7.53
CA THR A 145 4.85 -2.87 6.54
C THR A 145 6.30 -3.28 6.24
N PHE A 146 7.12 -3.53 7.26
CA PHE A 146 8.53 -3.90 7.08
C PHE A 146 8.74 -5.31 6.50
N MET A 147 7.75 -6.20 6.60
CA MET A 147 7.78 -7.47 5.86
C MET A 147 7.64 -7.27 4.35
N LYS A 148 6.89 -6.24 3.92
CA LYS A 148 6.44 -6.08 2.54
C LYS A 148 7.25 -5.08 1.74
N VAL A 149 7.53 -3.92 2.31
CA VAL A 149 8.15 -2.81 1.59
C VAL A 149 9.59 -3.18 1.22
N ASP A 150 9.93 -3.00 -0.05
CA ASP A 150 11.27 -3.26 -0.60
C ASP A 150 12.19 -2.04 -0.49
N THR A 151 11.61 -0.84 -0.45
CA THR A 151 12.31 0.44 -0.56
C THR A 151 12.05 1.37 0.63
N ILE A 152 13.11 1.77 1.33
CA ILE A 152 13.02 2.70 2.48
C ILE A 152 12.51 4.08 2.07
N SER A 153 12.78 4.51 0.84
CA SER A 153 12.25 5.76 0.27
C SER A 153 10.73 5.82 0.33
N THR A 154 10.04 4.69 0.12
CA THR A 154 8.58 4.59 0.19
C THR A 154 8.07 4.88 1.60
N ILE A 155 8.76 4.36 2.62
CA ILE A 155 8.40 4.63 4.02
C ILE A 155 8.60 6.11 4.34
N TRP A 156 9.76 6.65 3.98
CA TRP A 156 10.10 8.05 4.24
C TRP A 156 9.12 9.02 3.53
N ASP A 157 8.86 8.79 2.23
CA ASP A 157 7.94 9.60 1.43
C ASP A 157 6.51 9.54 1.97
N TYR A 158 6.02 8.33 2.28
CA TYR A 158 4.68 8.14 2.83
C TYR A 158 4.49 8.87 4.16
N ILE A 159 5.48 8.79 5.06
CA ILE A 159 5.44 9.51 6.34
C ILE A 159 5.38 11.02 6.10
N ARG A 160 6.24 11.56 5.24
CA ARG A 160 6.24 13.00 4.93
C ARG A 160 4.95 13.47 4.27
N ARG A 161 4.41 12.68 3.33
CA ARG A 161 3.31 13.08 2.45
C ARG A 161 1.94 12.87 3.10
N ALA A 162 1.77 11.76 3.80
CA ALA A 162 0.46 11.29 4.23
C ALA A 162 0.28 11.18 5.75
N MET A 163 1.36 11.26 6.54
CA MET A 163 1.30 11.12 8.01
C MET A 163 1.63 12.42 8.74
N PRO A 164 1.14 12.59 9.98
CA PRO A 164 0.11 11.77 10.64
C PRO A 164 -1.24 11.86 9.93
N TRP A 165 -2.07 10.82 10.02
CA TRP A 165 -3.32 10.72 9.26
C TRP A 165 -4.27 11.93 9.42
N ASN A 166 -4.29 12.54 10.61
CA ASN A 166 -5.10 13.72 10.91
C ASN A 166 -4.43 15.06 10.53
N ALA A 167 -3.13 15.06 10.19
CA ALA A 167 -2.37 16.23 9.80
C ALA A 167 -1.28 15.89 8.76
N PRO A 168 -1.64 15.45 7.53
CA PRO A 168 -0.66 15.14 6.50
C PRO A 168 0.25 16.34 6.19
N ARG A 169 1.52 16.08 5.85
CA ARG A 169 2.53 17.12 5.53
C ARG A 169 2.89 18.06 6.69
N SER A 170 2.57 17.71 7.93
CA SER A 170 2.89 18.53 9.11
C SER A 170 4.31 18.31 9.66
N LEU A 171 4.95 17.18 9.35
CA LEU A 171 6.30 16.86 9.84
C LEU A 171 7.39 17.53 9.01
N LYS A 172 8.43 18.01 9.69
CA LYS A 172 9.67 18.52 9.06
C LYS A 172 10.55 17.36 8.60
N PRO A 173 11.45 17.56 7.61
CA PRO A 173 12.35 16.51 7.12
C PRO A 173 13.12 15.77 8.22
N ASP A 174 13.69 16.48 9.19
CA ASP A 174 14.43 15.88 10.32
C ASP A 174 13.52 15.01 11.21
N GLU A 175 12.27 15.42 11.43
CA GLU A 175 11.29 14.62 12.18
C GLU A 175 10.91 13.34 11.41
N VAL A 176 10.80 13.43 10.08
CA VAL A 176 10.54 12.27 9.22
C VAL A 176 11.72 11.30 9.26
N TYR A 177 12.96 11.79 9.20
CA TYR A 177 14.16 10.96 9.39
C TYR A 177 14.17 10.28 10.77
N ALA A 178 13.86 11.03 11.83
CA ALA A 178 13.85 10.51 13.18
C ALA A 178 12.82 9.38 13.33
N VAL A 179 11.57 9.62 12.91
CA VAL A 179 10.50 8.60 12.98
C VAL A 179 10.86 7.37 12.13
N THR A 180 11.44 7.56 10.95
CA THR A 180 11.89 6.46 10.10
C THR A 180 13.00 5.66 10.78
N ALA A 181 13.98 6.33 11.42
CA ALA A 181 15.03 5.68 12.21
C ALA A 181 14.44 4.85 13.36
N TYR A 182 13.46 5.39 14.08
CA TYR A 182 12.79 4.67 15.17
C TYR A 182 12.07 3.41 14.67
N LEU A 183 11.31 3.51 13.57
CA LEU A 183 10.64 2.35 12.96
C LEU A 183 11.64 1.28 12.49
N LEU A 184 12.77 1.68 11.92
CA LEU A 184 13.84 0.76 11.54
C LEU A 184 14.46 0.06 12.76
N ASN A 185 14.60 0.78 13.88
CA ASN A 185 15.12 0.22 15.11
C ASN A 185 14.15 -0.79 15.72
N LEU A 186 12.85 -0.48 15.74
CA LEU A 186 11.80 -1.42 16.16
C LEU A 186 11.81 -2.69 15.29
N ALA A 187 12.12 -2.56 14.00
CA ALA A 187 12.24 -3.68 13.07
C ALA A 187 13.60 -4.41 13.17
N GLU A 188 14.44 -4.07 14.14
CA GLU A 188 15.78 -4.64 14.37
C GLU A 188 16.74 -4.46 13.18
N ILE A 189 16.51 -3.45 12.32
CA ILE A 189 17.33 -3.17 11.14
C ILE A 189 18.53 -2.28 11.49
N VAL A 190 18.37 -1.37 12.47
CA VAL A 190 19.41 -0.44 12.92
C VAL A 190 19.49 -0.40 14.45
N PRO A 191 20.67 -0.11 15.05
CA PRO A 191 20.82 -0.03 16.51
C PRO A 191 20.13 1.22 17.10
N ALA A 192 19.96 1.23 18.42
CA ALA A 192 19.20 2.27 19.13
C ALA A 192 19.89 3.65 19.17
N ASP A 193 21.20 3.71 18.93
CA ASP A 193 22.01 4.94 18.84
C ASP A 193 22.14 5.46 17.40
N PHE A 194 21.48 4.80 16.43
CA PHE A 194 21.61 5.14 15.02
C PHE A 194 21.01 6.51 14.67
N VAL A 195 21.64 7.19 13.72
CA VAL A 195 21.17 8.45 13.13
C VAL A 195 20.96 8.25 11.63
N LEU A 196 19.70 8.31 11.19
CA LEU A 196 19.34 8.27 9.78
C LEU A 196 19.50 9.67 9.19
N SER A 197 20.04 9.76 7.98
CA SER A 197 20.26 11.03 7.27
C SER A 197 20.13 10.84 5.76
N ASP A 198 20.17 11.96 5.02
CA ASP A 198 20.28 11.95 3.56
C ASP A 198 21.48 11.17 3.04
N LYS A 199 22.54 11.06 3.86
CA LYS A 199 23.79 10.38 3.50
C LYS A 199 23.78 8.89 3.86
N THR A 200 23.10 8.50 4.94
CA THR A 200 23.14 7.12 5.47
C THR A 200 21.97 6.27 4.99
N ILE A 201 20.88 6.87 4.51
CA ILE A 201 19.67 6.13 4.10
C ILE A 201 19.93 5.10 2.99
N GLY A 202 20.87 5.38 2.07
CA GLY A 202 21.25 4.46 1.01
C GLY A 202 21.95 3.20 1.50
N ASP A 203 22.64 3.28 2.64
CA ASP A 203 23.22 2.10 3.28
C ASP A 203 22.16 1.28 4.00
N VAL A 204 21.21 1.93 4.67
CA VAL A 204 20.07 1.26 5.32
C VAL A 204 19.18 0.53 4.31
N GLN A 205 19.03 1.05 3.09
CA GLN A 205 18.31 0.35 2.01
C GLN A 205 18.86 -1.06 1.73
N LYS A 206 20.16 -1.27 1.91
CA LYS A 206 20.81 -2.59 1.74
C LYS A 206 20.42 -3.57 2.85
N LEU A 207 19.91 -3.06 3.97
CA LEU A 207 19.49 -3.82 5.13
C LEU A 207 17.97 -4.11 5.13
N MET A 208 17.20 -3.56 4.18
CA MET A 208 15.76 -3.80 4.13
C MET A 208 15.46 -5.31 3.95
N PRO A 209 14.64 -5.93 4.82
CA PRO A 209 14.39 -7.38 4.84
C PRO A 209 13.80 -7.95 3.55
N ASN A 210 13.02 -7.14 2.81
CA ASN A 210 12.35 -7.58 1.58
C ASN A 210 12.84 -6.85 0.32
N ARG A 211 14.06 -6.28 0.34
CA ARG A 211 14.61 -5.49 -0.79
C ARG A 211 14.68 -6.21 -2.13
N ASN A 212 14.72 -7.55 -2.12
CA ASN A 212 14.72 -8.38 -3.32
C ASN A 212 13.35 -9.03 -3.59
N GLY A 213 12.32 -8.76 -2.76
CA GLY A 213 11.04 -9.46 -2.76
C GLY A 213 10.09 -9.14 -3.91
N MET A 214 10.39 -8.11 -4.71
CA MET A 214 9.54 -7.64 -5.81
C MET A 214 10.10 -8.08 -7.17
N THR A 215 9.22 -8.51 -8.07
CA THR A 215 9.57 -8.90 -9.43
C THR A 215 8.54 -8.36 -10.42
N ARG A 216 8.99 -8.02 -11.63
CA ARG A 216 8.11 -7.75 -12.79
C ARG A 216 7.94 -8.98 -13.69
N ALA A 217 8.73 -10.02 -13.44
CA ALA A 217 8.63 -11.29 -14.15
C ALA A 217 7.60 -12.18 -13.45
N HIS A 218 6.32 -11.91 -13.72
CA HIS A 218 5.20 -12.74 -13.27
C HIS A 218 4.10 -12.79 -14.34
N GLY A 219 3.33 -13.88 -14.37
CA GLY A 219 2.04 -13.93 -15.05
C GLY A 219 0.99 -13.10 -14.30
N MET A 220 -0.18 -12.89 -14.90
CA MET A 220 -1.24 -12.06 -14.27
C MET A 220 -1.75 -12.66 -12.96
N TRP A 221 -1.80 -13.99 -12.86
CA TRP A 221 -2.42 -14.70 -11.72
C TRP A 221 -1.43 -15.48 -10.85
N ARG A 222 -0.34 -16.01 -11.41
CA ARG A 222 0.74 -16.69 -10.67
C ARG A 222 2.11 -16.26 -11.16
N VAL A 223 3.07 -16.24 -10.23
CA VAL A 223 4.44 -15.77 -10.47
C VAL A 223 5.18 -16.56 -11.57
N GLY A 224 4.87 -17.84 -11.74
CA GLY A 224 5.49 -18.71 -12.77
C GLY A 224 4.73 -18.82 -14.09
N ASP A 225 3.53 -18.24 -14.19
CA ASP A 225 2.69 -18.44 -15.37
C ASP A 225 3.08 -17.52 -16.53
N LYS A 226 2.79 -17.95 -17.75
CA LYS A 226 2.89 -17.08 -18.92
C LYS A 226 1.77 -16.03 -18.88
N PRO A 227 2.01 -14.81 -19.38
CA PRO A 227 0.95 -13.82 -19.55
C PRO A 227 -0.21 -14.40 -20.36
N ASP A 228 -1.41 -14.27 -19.80
CA ASP A 228 -2.62 -14.86 -20.36
C ASP A 228 -3.29 -13.94 -21.40
N THR A 229 -2.51 -13.50 -22.39
CA THR A 229 -2.94 -12.50 -23.38
C THR A 229 -3.47 -13.11 -24.68
N HIS A 230 -3.45 -14.45 -24.80
CA HIS A 230 -3.84 -15.18 -26.01
C HIS A 230 -4.79 -16.36 -25.74
N ASN A 231 -5.61 -16.27 -24.69
CA ASN A 231 -6.64 -17.28 -24.46
C ASN A 231 -7.71 -17.28 -25.56
N LYS A 232 -8.02 -18.47 -26.08
CA LYS A 232 -9.21 -18.70 -26.90
C LYS A 232 -10.37 -19.00 -25.96
N ALA A 233 -11.35 -18.11 -25.92
CA ALA A 233 -12.57 -18.35 -25.17
C ALA A 233 -13.23 -19.64 -25.67
N CYS A 234 -13.67 -20.49 -24.74
CA CYS A 234 -14.56 -21.58 -25.09
C CYS A 234 -15.91 -21.00 -25.52
N MET A 235 -16.42 -21.43 -26.68
CA MET A 235 -17.69 -20.95 -27.24
C MET A 235 -18.76 -22.04 -27.35
N GLN A 236 -18.40 -23.31 -27.19
CA GLN A 236 -19.28 -24.47 -27.30
C GLN A 236 -18.89 -25.51 -26.25
N ASP A 237 -19.88 -26.11 -25.59
CA ASP A 237 -19.74 -27.19 -24.59
C ASP A 237 -18.70 -26.89 -23.49
N CYS A 238 -18.72 -25.65 -23.00
CA CYS A 238 -17.77 -25.19 -22.01
C CYS A 238 -18.03 -25.83 -20.64
N PRO A 239 -16.98 -26.16 -19.86
CA PRO A 239 -17.14 -26.68 -18.51
C PRO A 239 -18.00 -25.73 -17.69
N GLU A 240 -19.15 -26.19 -17.20
CA GLU A 240 -20.00 -25.38 -16.35
C GLU A 240 -19.33 -25.12 -15.00
N ALA A 241 -19.36 -23.88 -14.52
CA ALA A 241 -19.04 -23.56 -13.13
C ALA A 241 -20.12 -24.20 -12.24
N GLY A 242 -19.86 -25.41 -11.74
CA GLY A 242 -20.88 -26.28 -11.16
C GLY A 242 -21.46 -25.82 -9.82
N ILE A 243 -20.81 -24.89 -9.12
CA ILE A 243 -21.22 -24.48 -7.76
C ILE A 243 -20.94 -22.99 -7.55
N VAL A 244 -21.91 -22.28 -6.96
CA VAL A 244 -21.69 -20.92 -6.43
C VAL A 244 -20.74 -21.01 -5.23
N THR A 245 -19.49 -20.58 -5.39
CA THR A 245 -18.45 -20.66 -4.34
C THR A 245 -18.46 -19.45 -3.40
N SER A 246 -19.06 -18.34 -3.82
CA SER A 246 -19.25 -17.14 -3.00
C SER A 246 -20.48 -16.37 -3.48
N ALA A 247 -21.19 -15.73 -2.55
CA ALA A 247 -22.31 -14.86 -2.84
C ALA A 247 -22.27 -13.66 -1.87
N LEU A 248 -22.75 -12.50 -2.31
CA LEU A 248 -22.93 -11.36 -1.42
C LEU A 248 -23.98 -11.74 -0.36
N PRO A 249 -23.71 -11.48 0.94
CA PRO A 249 -24.72 -11.57 1.98
C PRO A 249 -25.94 -10.70 1.64
N ALA A 250 -27.12 -11.09 2.11
CA ALA A 250 -28.37 -10.39 1.79
C ALA A 250 -28.28 -8.88 2.07
N TYR A 251 -27.73 -8.48 3.22
CA TYR A 251 -27.57 -7.07 3.61
C TYR A 251 -26.64 -6.25 2.70
N ALA A 252 -25.73 -6.89 1.97
CA ALA A 252 -24.74 -6.23 1.12
C ALA A 252 -25.16 -6.23 -0.36
N ARG A 253 -26.15 -7.04 -0.71
CA ARG A 253 -26.52 -7.32 -2.09
C ARG A 253 -27.18 -6.12 -2.77
N ASP A 254 -27.93 -5.32 -2.02
CA ASP A 254 -28.67 -4.13 -2.48
C ASP A 254 -28.27 -2.85 -1.75
N ALA A 255 -27.20 -2.88 -0.94
CA ALA A 255 -26.71 -1.70 -0.19
C ALA A 255 -26.37 -0.49 -1.07
N HIS A 256 -26.19 -0.69 -2.38
CA HIS A 256 -25.97 0.37 -3.36
C HIS A 256 -27.08 0.43 -4.42
N GLY A 257 -28.25 -0.14 -4.15
CA GLY A 257 -29.34 -0.30 -5.11
C GLY A 257 -29.16 -1.52 -6.03
N ASP A 258 -29.76 -1.44 -7.22
CA ASP A 258 -29.78 -2.56 -8.17
C ASP A 258 -28.48 -2.67 -8.98
N LEU A 259 -27.70 -3.73 -8.74
CA LEU A 259 -26.43 -3.98 -9.43
C LEU A 259 -26.63 -4.26 -10.93
N ALA A 260 -27.82 -4.67 -11.37
CA ALA A 260 -28.13 -4.80 -12.79
C ALA A 260 -28.07 -3.43 -13.48
N ALA A 261 -28.61 -2.40 -12.85
CA ALA A 261 -28.67 -1.04 -13.39
C ALA A 261 -27.29 -0.34 -13.43
N GLN A 262 -26.34 -0.79 -12.59
CA GLN A 262 -24.99 -0.24 -12.53
C GLN A 262 -24.03 -0.83 -13.57
N ASN A 263 -24.42 -1.92 -14.23
CA ASN A 263 -23.62 -2.56 -15.26
C ASN A 263 -24.10 -2.21 -16.65
N ARG A 264 -23.16 -2.10 -17.59
CA ARG A 264 -23.50 -1.89 -19.00
C ARG A 264 -24.22 -3.12 -19.53
N ILE A 265 -25.23 -2.89 -20.36
CA ILE A 265 -25.96 -3.94 -21.08
C ILE A 265 -25.04 -4.64 -22.10
N ILE A 266 -23.90 -4.07 -22.47
CA ILE A 266 -22.95 -4.67 -23.42
C ILE A 266 -21.61 -4.86 -22.71
N GLY A 267 -21.10 -6.09 -22.73
CA GLY A 267 -19.83 -6.48 -22.13
C GLY A 267 -19.79 -7.95 -21.67
N PRO A 268 -18.61 -8.44 -21.26
CA PRO A 268 -18.44 -9.80 -20.75
C PRO A 268 -19.05 -9.99 -19.36
N VAL A 269 -19.26 -8.90 -18.61
CA VAL A 269 -19.87 -8.91 -17.28
C VAL A 269 -21.30 -8.39 -17.39
N ARG A 270 -22.26 -9.16 -16.87
CA ARG A 270 -23.67 -8.77 -16.75
C ARG A 270 -23.95 -8.44 -15.29
N GLY A 271 -24.64 -7.34 -15.04
CA GLY A 271 -25.10 -7.04 -13.69
C GLY A 271 -26.13 -8.05 -13.20
N VAL A 272 -26.23 -8.20 -11.89
CA VAL A 272 -27.17 -9.12 -11.23
C VAL A 272 -28.35 -8.31 -10.73
N ASP A 273 -29.58 -8.70 -11.10
CA ASP A 273 -30.78 -8.11 -10.52
C ASP A 273 -30.84 -8.45 -9.04
N THR A 274 -30.67 -7.45 -8.18
CA THR A 274 -30.57 -7.65 -6.74
C THR A 274 -31.93 -7.89 -6.08
N LYS A 275 -33.03 -7.59 -6.79
CA LYS A 275 -34.42 -7.78 -6.32
C LYS A 275 -34.84 -9.25 -6.33
N LEU A 276 -34.14 -10.07 -7.12
CA LEU A 276 -34.33 -11.53 -7.10
C LEU A 276 -33.63 -12.16 -5.88
N PRO A 277 -33.98 -13.39 -5.47
CA PRO A 277 -33.23 -14.11 -4.45
C PRO A 277 -31.76 -14.35 -4.86
N PRO A 278 -30.80 -14.40 -3.91
CA PRO A 278 -29.42 -14.73 -4.21
C PRO A 278 -29.30 -16.13 -4.81
N LEU A 279 -28.42 -16.27 -5.81
CA LEU A 279 -28.10 -17.58 -6.36
C LEU A 279 -27.36 -18.41 -5.31
N SER A 280 -27.76 -19.67 -5.15
CA SER A 280 -27.12 -20.60 -4.22
C SER A 280 -27.11 -22.02 -4.78
N GLY A 281 -26.16 -22.84 -4.34
CA GLY A 281 -26.04 -24.23 -4.80
C GLY A 281 -25.63 -24.35 -6.28
N THR A 282 -26.27 -25.25 -7.01
CA THR A 282 -25.88 -25.65 -8.37
C THR A 282 -26.49 -24.77 -9.46
N ALA A 283 -25.94 -24.84 -10.68
CA ALA A 283 -26.53 -24.17 -11.84
C ALA A 283 -28.00 -24.58 -12.09
N ALA A 284 -28.33 -25.86 -11.86
CA ALA A 284 -29.69 -26.40 -12.02
C ALA A 284 -30.68 -25.79 -11.01
N GLN A 285 -30.28 -25.64 -9.74
CA GLN A 285 -31.11 -25.00 -8.70
C GLN A 285 -31.40 -23.52 -9.01
N ASN A 286 -30.53 -22.89 -9.78
CA ASN A 286 -30.61 -21.48 -10.16
C ASN A 286 -31.25 -21.25 -11.54
N ALA A 287 -31.67 -22.30 -12.25
CA ALA A 287 -32.15 -22.20 -13.62
C ALA A 287 -33.39 -21.30 -13.76
N SER A 288 -34.31 -21.35 -12.81
CA SER A 288 -35.51 -20.50 -12.77
C SER A 288 -35.17 -19.02 -12.59
N VAL A 289 -34.32 -18.70 -11.61
CA VAL A 289 -33.86 -17.32 -11.34
C VAL A 289 -33.10 -16.74 -12.54
N ARG A 290 -32.23 -17.54 -13.17
CA ARG A 290 -31.49 -17.15 -14.38
C ARG A 290 -32.41 -16.89 -15.57
N LYS A 291 -33.43 -17.73 -15.76
CA LYS A 291 -34.42 -17.58 -16.84
C LYS A 291 -35.24 -16.30 -16.65
N THR A 292 -35.68 -16.01 -15.42
CA THR A 292 -36.40 -14.76 -15.09
C THR A 292 -35.53 -13.52 -15.32
N ALA A 293 -34.26 -13.55 -14.89
CA ALA A 293 -33.32 -12.44 -15.13
C ALA A 293 -33.05 -12.21 -16.62
N ALA A 294 -32.88 -13.27 -17.41
CA ALA A 294 -32.67 -13.17 -18.87
C ALA A 294 -33.89 -12.58 -19.59
N LEU A 295 -35.11 -12.99 -19.20
CA LEU A 295 -36.35 -12.42 -19.74
C LEU A 295 -36.52 -10.94 -19.37
N ALA A 296 -36.13 -10.54 -18.16
CA ALA A 296 -36.15 -9.13 -17.73
C ALA A 296 -35.18 -8.27 -18.55
N THR A 297 -33.97 -8.76 -18.84
CA THR A 297 -33.00 -8.04 -19.69
C THR A 297 -33.46 -7.85 -21.14
N LEU A 298 -34.37 -8.70 -21.63
CA LEU A 298 -34.95 -8.61 -22.97
C LEU A 298 -36.24 -7.76 -23.01
N GLY A 299 -36.67 -7.19 -21.87
CA GLY A 299 -37.94 -6.46 -21.78
C GLY A 299 -39.17 -7.36 -21.92
N MET A 300 -39.01 -8.67 -21.69
CA MET A 300 -40.04 -9.71 -21.85
C MET A 300 -40.51 -10.30 -20.51
N ALA A 301 -40.23 -9.64 -19.39
CA ALA A 301 -40.68 -10.08 -18.07
C ALA A 301 -42.11 -9.58 -17.77
N SER A 302 -42.98 -10.49 -17.33
CA SER A 302 -44.30 -10.15 -16.78
C SER A 302 -44.17 -9.57 -15.37
N SER A 303 -45.02 -8.60 -15.05
CA SER A 303 -44.98 -7.73 -13.86
C SER A 303 -45.31 -8.39 -12.50
N ASP A 304 -45.43 -9.72 -12.41
CA ASP A 304 -45.95 -10.41 -11.22
C ASP A 304 -44.85 -11.02 -10.32
N ALA A 305 -43.82 -10.24 -9.98
CA ALA A 305 -42.87 -10.63 -8.94
C ALA A 305 -43.34 -10.08 -7.57
N PRO A 306 -43.41 -10.91 -6.51
CA PRO A 306 -43.78 -10.44 -5.18
C PRO A 306 -42.68 -9.52 -4.64
N ALA A 307 -43.02 -8.23 -4.52
CA ALA A 307 -42.23 -7.25 -3.81
C ALA A 307 -42.04 -7.71 -2.36
N HIS A 308 -40.81 -8.01 -1.97
CA HIS A 308 -40.47 -8.12 -0.56
C HIS A 308 -40.65 -6.72 0.05
N SER A 309 -41.54 -6.63 1.02
CA SER A 309 -41.71 -5.42 1.83
C SER A 309 -40.40 -5.14 2.55
N ALA A 310 -39.64 -4.18 2.03
CA ALA A 310 -38.53 -3.59 2.76
C ALA A 310 -39.13 -2.99 4.04
N ALA A 311 -38.72 -3.52 5.19
CA ALA A 311 -39.05 -2.92 6.47
C ALA A 311 -38.71 -1.43 6.41
N ALA A 312 -39.68 -0.61 6.82
CA ALA A 312 -39.58 0.85 6.76
C ALA A 312 -38.30 1.31 7.49
N THR A 313 -37.27 1.59 6.72
CA THR A 313 -36.02 2.16 7.22
C THR A 313 -36.35 3.58 7.65
N SER A 314 -36.07 3.94 8.90
CA SER A 314 -36.32 5.30 9.38
C SER A 314 -35.58 6.30 8.50
N SER A 315 -36.14 7.50 8.28
CA SER A 315 -35.48 8.55 7.48
C SER A 315 -34.08 8.89 8.01
N ALA A 316 -33.85 8.71 9.32
CA ALA A 316 -32.57 8.90 9.97
C ALA A 316 -31.54 7.79 9.64
N ALA A 317 -31.96 6.52 9.56
CA ALA A 317 -31.08 5.44 9.13
C ALA A 317 -30.66 5.61 7.65
N THR A 318 -31.58 6.07 6.79
CA THR A 318 -31.26 6.43 5.40
C THR A 318 -30.31 7.63 5.33
N LEU A 319 -30.47 8.64 6.20
CA LEU A 319 -29.53 9.76 6.29
C LEU A 319 -28.14 9.31 6.75
N ALA A 320 -28.05 8.39 7.71
CA ALA A 320 -26.78 7.85 8.20
C ALA A 320 -26.05 7.06 7.11
N ASP A 321 -26.78 6.27 6.32
CA ASP A 321 -26.23 5.56 5.17
C ASP A 321 -25.75 6.51 4.08
N LYS A 322 -26.61 7.45 3.67
CA LYS A 322 -26.31 8.44 2.63
C LYS A 322 -25.10 9.32 2.97
N ASN A 323 -24.92 9.65 4.25
CA ASN A 323 -23.78 10.43 4.72
C ASN A 323 -22.56 9.57 5.10
N GLY A 324 -22.59 8.26 4.81
CA GLY A 324 -21.46 7.34 4.98
C GLY A 324 -21.17 6.95 6.43
N CYS A 325 -22.03 7.29 7.39
CA CYS A 325 -21.82 6.98 8.81
C CYS A 325 -21.75 5.46 9.05
N LEU A 326 -22.49 4.66 8.27
CA LEU A 326 -22.53 3.19 8.38
C LEU A 326 -21.24 2.48 7.92
N ALA A 327 -20.33 3.20 7.26
CA ALA A 327 -19.01 2.67 6.91
C ALA A 327 -18.12 2.49 8.15
N CYS A 328 -18.30 3.34 9.17
CA CYS A 328 -17.50 3.32 10.39
C CYS A 328 -18.28 2.89 11.64
N HIS A 329 -19.60 3.00 11.63
CA HIS A 329 -20.47 2.63 12.75
C HIS A 329 -21.46 1.53 12.34
N GLY A 330 -21.61 0.50 13.16
CA GLY A 330 -22.74 -0.43 13.05
C GLY A 330 -23.93 0.06 13.87
N VAL A 331 -25.13 -0.42 13.55
CA VAL A 331 -26.32 -0.12 14.35
C VAL A 331 -26.22 -0.81 15.71
N THR A 332 -25.83 -2.09 15.68
CA THR A 332 -25.70 -2.94 16.87
C THR A 332 -24.29 -3.48 17.09
N ASP A 333 -23.48 -3.56 16.04
CA ASP A 333 -22.10 -4.06 16.05
C ASP A 333 -21.06 -2.93 16.09
N LYS A 334 -20.03 -3.09 16.93
CA LYS A 334 -18.85 -2.22 16.89
C LYS A 334 -18.09 -2.47 15.58
N LYS A 335 -17.77 -1.40 14.86
CA LYS A 335 -16.92 -1.44 13.66
C LYS A 335 -15.62 -0.67 13.94
N ILE A 336 -15.37 0.39 13.18
CA ILE A 336 -14.25 1.34 13.40
C ILE A 336 -14.55 2.22 14.61
N GLY A 337 -15.78 2.74 14.68
CA GLY A 337 -16.35 3.44 15.83
C GLY A 337 -17.30 2.55 16.64
N PRO A 338 -17.81 3.05 17.78
CA PRO A 338 -18.79 2.34 18.60
C PRO A 338 -20.08 2.08 17.81
N ALA A 339 -20.81 1.03 18.19
CA ALA A 339 -22.14 0.81 17.66
C ALA A 339 -23.08 1.96 18.08
N PHE A 340 -24.07 2.29 17.26
CA PHE A 340 -25.07 3.30 17.64
C PHE A 340 -25.84 2.90 18.90
N SER A 341 -26.10 1.60 19.10
CA SER A 341 -26.67 1.06 20.35
C SER A 341 -25.78 1.31 21.58
N GLU A 342 -24.46 1.22 21.45
CA GLU A 342 -23.50 1.51 22.51
C GLU A 342 -23.51 3.01 22.85
N VAL A 343 -23.57 3.87 21.82
CA VAL A 343 -23.71 5.32 22.00
C VAL A 343 -25.02 5.64 22.72
N ALA A 344 -26.14 5.07 22.29
CA ALA A 344 -27.44 5.22 22.95
C ALA A 344 -27.35 4.84 24.43
N THR A 345 -26.73 3.70 24.74
CA THR A 345 -26.56 3.19 26.10
C THR A 345 -25.72 4.12 26.96
N LYS A 346 -24.56 4.60 26.46
CA LYS A 346 -23.65 5.47 27.22
C LYS A 346 -24.27 6.84 27.54
N TYR A 347 -25.05 7.38 26.61
CA TYR A 347 -25.65 8.71 26.76
C TYR A 347 -27.11 8.68 27.23
N HIS A 348 -27.64 7.50 27.55
CA HIS A 348 -29.01 7.33 28.01
C HIS A 348 -29.30 8.19 29.26
N GLY A 349 -30.39 8.97 29.21
CA GLY A 349 -30.84 9.81 30.32
C GLY A 349 -30.01 11.08 30.59
N GLN A 350 -29.00 11.39 29.77
CA GLN A 350 -28.26 12.66 29.90
C GLN A 350 -29.00 13.78 29.14
N PRO A 351 -29.40 14.88 29.82
CA PRO A 351 -30.21 15.94 29.21
C PRO A 351 -29.47 16.74 28.12
N ASP A 352 -28.14 16.71 28.13
CA ASP A 352 -27.28 17.40 27.17
C ASP A 352 -26.64 16.46 26.14
N ALA A 353 -27.08 15.19 26.08
CA ALA A 353 -26.55 14.18 25.16
C ALA A 353 -26.62 14.62 23.70
N ALA A 354 -27.76 15.15 23.27
CA ALA A 354 -27.97 15.53 21.88
C ALA A 354 -26.98 16.62 21.43
N GLU A 355 -26.86 17.70 22.21
CA GLU A 355 -25.93 18.80 21.91
C GLU A 355 -24.46 18.35 21.94
N LYS A 356 -24.08 17.53 22.94
CA LYS A 356 -22.72 16.97 23.03
C LYS A 356 -22.38 16.12 21.81
N LEU A 357 -23.30 15.25 21.38
CA LEU A 357 -23.08 14.37 20.23
C LEU A 357 -23.03 15.16 18.92
N VAL A 358 -23.92 16.13 18.72
CA VAL A 358 -23.89 17.03 17.55
C VAL A 358 -22.55 17.76 17.49
N ALA A 359 -22.11 18.38 18.59
CA ALA A 359 -20.83 19.07 18.65
C ALA A 359 -19.65 18.12 18.36
N LYS A 360 -19.68 16.91 18.91
CA LYS A 360 -18.63 15.89 18.69
C LYS A 360 -18.59 15.42 17.24
N ILE A 361 -19.73 15.19 16.59
CA ILE A 361 -19.82 14.76 15.19
C ILE A 361 -19.27 15.86 14.27
N ARG A 362 -19.60 17.13 14.54
CA ARG A 362 -19.10 18.26 13.73
C ARG A 362 -17.60 18.50 13.89
N ALA A 363 -17.11 18.48 15.13
CA ALA A 363 -15.70 18.78 15.43
C ALA A 363 -14.76 17.57 15.27
N GLY A 364 -15.31 16.35 15.30
CA GLY A 364 -14.53 15.13 15.40
C GLY A 364 -13.83 14.97 16.76
N GLY A 365 -12.89 14.03 16.81
CA GLY A 365 -11.94 13.86 17.91
C GLY A 365 -11.83 12.44 18.45
N ALA A 366 -10.91 12.24 19.39
CA ALA A 366 -10.58 10.95 19.99
C ALA A 366 -10.91 10.90 21.50
N GLY A 367 -10.65 9.76 22.15
CA GLY A 367 -10.58 9.61 23.61
C GLY A 367 -11.84 9.05 24.28
N ASN A 368 -13.03 9.32 23.75
CA ASN A 368 -14.29 8.89 24.40
C ASN A 368 -14.61 7.40 24.23
N TRP A 369 -14.06 6.76 23.19
CA TRP A 369 -14.38 5.39 22.75
C TRP A 369 -13.13 4.62 22.32
N GLY A 370 -11.95 5.04 22.80
CA GLY A 370 -10.66 4.54 22.38
C GLY A 370 -9.80 5.61 21.71
N SER A 371 -8.66 5.18 21.19
CA SER A 371 -7.66 6.06 20.59
C SER A 371 -7.98 6.44 19.14
N MET A 372 -8.90 5.73 18.48
CA MET A 372 -9.32 6.01 17.12
C MET A 372 -10.09 7.34 17.03
N PRO A 373 -9.57 8.36 16.31
CA PRO A 373 -10.26 9.62 16.16
C PRO A 373 -11.43 9.50 15.18
N MET A 374 -12.60 10.02 15.55
CA MET A 374 -13.69 10.26 14.59
C MET A 374 -13.35 11.52 13.77
N PRO A 375 -13.31 11.46 12.42
CA PRO A 375 -13.06 12.65 11.60
C PRO A 375 -14.23 13.65 11.70
N PRO A 376 -13.95 14.97 11.63
CA PRO A 376 -14.99 16.00 11.63
C PRO A 376 -15.94 15.83 10.44
N GLN A 377 -17.24 15.84 10.70
CA GLN A 377 -18.29 15.72 9.66
C GLN A 377 -18.83 17.09 9.25
N SER A 378 -17.94 18.02 8.87
CA SER A 378 -18.34 19.39 8.51
C SER A 378 -19.17 19.49 7.24
N GLN A 379 -19.16 18.44 6.41
CA GLN A 379 -19.92 18.34 5.16
C GLN A 379 -21.39 17.96 5.36
N VAL A 380 -21.78 17.50 6.55
CA VAL A 380 -23.16 17.10 6.86
C VAL A 380 -23.91 18.27 7.50
N ALA A 381 -25.11 18.55 7.02
CA ALA A 381 -25.94 19.62 7.59
C ALA A 381 -26.26 19.34 9.06
N GLU A 382 -26.21 20.36 9.92
CA GLU A 382 -26.45 20.19 11.35
C GLU A 382 -27.86 19.64 11.65
N THR A 383 -28.85 20.00 10.84
CA THR A 383 -30.23 19.46 10.92
C THR A 383 -30.27 17.95 10.72
N ASP A 384 -29.47 17.44 9.78
CA ASP A 384 -29.38 16.01 9.49
C ASP A 384 -28.61 15.29 10.60
N ILE A 385 -27.53 15.91 11.11
CA ILE A 385 -26.80 15.40 12.29
C ILE A 385 -27.74 15.27 13.49
N ARG A 386 -28.56 16.29 13.77
CA ARG A 386 -29.54 16.26 14.86
C ARG A 386 -30.56 15.14 14.68
N THR A 387 -31.09 14.99 13.46
CA THR A 387 -32.04 13.91 13.12
C THR A 387 -31.43 12.52 13.37
N MET A 388 -30.17 12.32 12.98
CA MET A 388 -29.45 11.08 13.22
C MET A 388 -29.14 10.86 14.70
N VAL A 389 -28.72 11.89 15.43
CA VAL A 389 -28.44 11.81 16.88
C VAL A 389 -29.69 11.45 17.67
N ASP A 390 -30.85 12.05 17.37
CA ASP A 390 -32.11 11.72 18.02
C ASP A 390 -32.54 10.28 17.75
N TRP A 391 -32.28 9.78 16.54
CA TRP A 391 -32.51 8.38 16.21
C TRP A 391 -31.54 7.45 16.97
N ILE A 392 -30.26 7.78 17.05
CA ILE A 392 -29.26 7.03 17.82
C ILE A 392 -29.66 6.98 19.29
N LEU A 393 -30.00 8.11 19.91
CA LEU A 393 -30.36 8.19 21.33
C LEU A 393 -31.65 7.42 21.66
N ARG A 394 -32.54 7.22 20.69
CA ARG A 394 -33.70 6.34 20.83
C ARG A 394 -33.37 4.86 20.66
N GLY A 395 -32.11 4.49 20.40
CA GLY A 395 -31.67 3.10 20.27
C GLY A 395 -31.53 2.62 18.83
N ALA A 396 -31.47 3.54 17.86
CA ALA A 396 -31.16 3.26 16.46
C ALA A 396 -32.03 2.17 15.78
N HIS A 397 -33.33 2.15 16.11
CA HIS A 397 -34.34 1.26 15.52
C HIS A 397 -35.35 1.99 14.64
#